data_AF-A0A1W9QQF9-F1
#
_entry.id   AF-A0A1W9QQF9-F1
#
_cell.length_a   1.000
_cell.length_b   1.000
_cell.length_c   1.000
_cell.angle_alpha   90.00
_cell.angle_beta   90.00
_cell.angle_gamma   90.00
#
_symmetry.space_group_name_H-M   'P 1'
#
loop_
_entity.id
_entity.type
_entity.pdbx_description
1 polymer ?
#
loop_
_entity_poly.entity_id
_entity_poly.type
_entity_poly.pdbx_seq_one_letter_code
_entity_poly.pdbx_strand_id
1 'polypeptide(L)'
;MRNSNIPKIIWILWLQGFEDAPDVVKRCLASWKKHNPTWKINLLDETNIKQFIDVHAIIGRNYKEISKQALSDVIRINLLSKFGGVWTDATCFCCKPLDEWLGSYIA
;
A
#
# COMPACT_ATOMS: atom_id res chain seq x y z
N MET A 1 -28.11 1.17 2.71
CA MET A 1 -27.33 1.69 1.57
C MET A 1 -25.89 1.84 2.05
N ARG A 2 -24.92 1.11 1.49
CA ARG A 2 -23.51 1.30 1.88
C ARG A 2 -23.06 2.61 1.22
N ASN A 3 -22.65 3.59 2.02
CA ASN A 3 -21.95 4.77 1.50
C ASN A 3 -20.60 4.26 0.95
N SER A 4 -20.53 4.05 -0.36
CA SER A 4 -19.40 3.46 -1.10
C SER A 4 -18.23 4.42 -1.26
N ASN A 5 -17.88 5.20 -0.22
CA ASN A 5 -16.75 6.10 -0.31
C ASN A 5 -15.48 5.38 0.16
N ILE A 6 -14.59 5.09 -0.78
CA ILE A 6 -13.30 4.49 -0.45
C ILE A 6 -12.51 5.46 0.42
N PRO A 7 -11.96 5.00 1.57
CA PRO A 7 -11.07 5.83 2.38
C PRO A 7 -9.92 6.38 1.54
N LYS A 8 -9.65 7.69 1.61
CA LYS A 8 -8.56 8.34 0.86
C LYS A 8 -7.17 8.01 1.42
N ILE A 9 -6.82 6.74 1.37
CA ILE A 9 -5.59 6.15 1.86
C ILE A 9 -4.94 5.37 0.73
N ILE A 10 -3.66 5.61 0.49
CA ILE A 10 -2.83 4.83 -0.44
C ILE A 10 -1.76 4.10 0.38
N TRP A 11 -1.68 2.79 0.21
CA TRP A 11 -0.68 1.94 0.84
C TRP A 11 0.40 1.58 -0.19
N ILE A 12 1.65 1.84 0.16
CA ILE A 12 2.82 1.47 -0.66
C ILE A 12 3.83 0.78 0.25
N LEU A 13 4.21 -0.45 -0.08
CA LEU A 13 5.15 -1.25 0.71
C LEU A 13 6.50 -1.36 0.02
N TRP A 14 7.56 -1.03 0.76
CA TRP A 14 8.93 -1.39 0.41
C TRP A 14 9.65 -1.82 1.69
N LEU A 15 9.74 -3.13 1.92
CA LEU A 15 10.20 -3.73 3.18
C LEU A 15 11.58 -3.21 3.63
N GLN A 16 12.47 -2.94 2.68
CA GLN A 16 13.82 -2.47 2.91
C GLN A 16 13.92 -0.97 3.29
N GLY A 17 12.81 -0.23 3.28
CA GLY A 17 12.78 1.20 3.57
C GLY A 17 13.01 2.10 2.35
N PHE A 18 12.33 3.25 2.33
CA PHE A 18 12.27 4.14 1.15
C PHE A 18 13.50 5.03 0.94
N GLU A 19 14.29 5.29 1.99
CA GLU A 19 15.48 6.15 1.92
C GLU A 19 16.50 5.63 0.90
N ASP A 20 16.79 4.33 0.95
CA ASP A 20 17.75 3.65 0.06
C ASP A 20 17.08 2.87 -1.07
N ALA A 21 15.80 3.10 -1.32
CA ALA A 21 15.09 2.41 -2.39
C ALA A 21 15.68 2.77 -3.78
N PRO A 22 15.64 1.83 -4.75
CA PRO A 22 16.09 2.10 -6.12
C PRO A 22 15.37 3.29 -6.76
N ASP A 23 16.03 3.95 -7.72
CA ASP A 23 15.47 5.13 -8.42
C ASP A 23 14.10 4.88 -9.04
N VAL A 24 13.86 3.67 -9.55
CA VAL A 24 12.54 3.28 -10.09
C VAL A 24 11.45 3.38 -9.04
N VAL A 25 11.70 2.93 -7.80
CA VAL A 25 10.75 3.00 -6.68
C VAL A 25 10.53 4.45 -6.28
N LYS A 26 11.61 5.23 -6.15
CA LYS A 26 11.54 6.66 -5.80
C LYS A 26 10.74 7.46 -6.83
N ARG A 27 10.93 7.21 -8.12
CA ARG A 27 10.18 7.85 -9.21
C ARG A 27 8.70 7.44 -9.20
N CYS A 28 8.40 6.16 -8.95
CA CYS A 28 7.03 5.68 -8.82
C CYS A 28 6.33 6.34 -7.63
N LEU A 29 6.97 6.37 -6.45
CA LEU A 29 6.45 7.07 -5.28
C LEU A 29 6.19 8.56 -5.56
N ALA A 30 7.13 9.26 -6.21
CA ALA A 30 6.96 10.67 -6.57
C ALA A 30 5.74 10.89 -7.47
N SER A 31 5.48 9.98 -8.41
CA SER A 31 4.30 10.06 -9.29
C SER A 31 2.99 9.91 -8.51
N TRP A 32 2.93 9.01 -7.51
CA TRP A 32 1.76 8.84 -6.65
C TRP A 32 1.50 10.08 -5.78
N LYS A 33 2.56 10.64 -5.18
CA LYS A 33 2.49 11.89 -4.41
C LYS A 33 2.00 13.06 -5.27
N LYS A 34 2.54 13.21 -6.48
CA LYS A 34 2.19 14.28 -7.43
C LYS A 34 0.71 14.23 -7.83
N HIS A 35 0.20 13.05 -8.19
CA HIS A 35 -1.16 12.92 -8.72
C HIS A 35 -2.23 12.82 -7.64
N ASN A 36 -1.90 12.55 -6.38
CA ASN A 36 -2.88 12.34 -5.32
C ASN A 36 -2.62 13.21 -4.08
N PRO A 37 -2.53 14.56 -4.22
CA PRO A 37 -2.20 15.45 -3.11
C PRO A 37 -3.24 15.46 -1.98
N THR A 38 -4.47 15.03 -2.27
CA THR A 38 -5.59 14.94 -1.31
C THR A 38 -5.68 13.58 -0.61
N TRP A 39 -4.81 12.62 -0.98
CA TRP A 39 -4.80 11.28 -0.41
C TRP A 39 -3.68 11.12 0.61
N LYS A 40 -3.94 10.41 1.70
CA LYS A 40 -2.91 10.04 2.67
C LYS A 40 -2.10 8.87 2.12
N ILE A 41 -0.82 9.08 1.84
CA ILE A 41 0.08 8.01 1.39
C ILE A 41 0.84 7.45 2.59
N ASN A 42 0.56 6.21 2.96
CA ASN A 42 1.28 5.47 3.98
C ASN A 42 2.40 4.66 3.32
N LEU A 43 3.64 5.03 3.63
CA LEU A 43 4.84 4.31 3.21
C LEU A 43 5.19 3.27 4.25
N LEU A 44 5.12 2.02 3.86
CA LEU A 44 5.30 0.88 4.74
C LEU A 44 6.66 0.23 4.54
N ASP A 45 7.28 -0.14 5.65
CA ASP A 45 8.53 -0.91 5.70
C ASP A 45 8.47 -1.91 6.87
N GLU A 46 9.54 -2.70 7.04
CA GLU A 46 9.63 -3.68 8.13
C GLU A 46 9.53 -3.06 9.53
N THR A 47 9.88 -1.79 9.69
CA THR A 47 9.95 -1.12 11.00
C THR A 47 8.59 -0.60 11.45
N ASN A 48 7.74 -0.17 10.51
CA ASN A 48 6.50 0.53 10.80
C ASN A 48 5.23 -0.31 10.55
N ILE A 49 5.31 -1.42 9.81
CA ILE A 49 4.11 -2.20 9.44
C ILE A 49 3.33 -2.70 10.67
N LYS A 50 4.04 -3.02 11.76
CA LYS A 50 3.46 -3.47 13.04
C LYS A 50 2.51 -2.46 13.69
N GLN A 51 2.57 -1.19 13.29
CA GLN A 51 1.66 -0.14 13.77
C GLN A 51 0.24 -0.30 13.20
N PHE A 52 0.10 -1.02 12.09
CA PHE A 52 -1.19 -1.20 11.40
C PHE A 52 -1.74 -2.62 11.58
N ILE A 53 -0.87 -3.62 11.43
CA ILE A 53 -1.21 -5.05 11.49
C ILE A 53 -0.11 -5.85 12.18
N ASP A 54 -0.49 -6.89 12.94
CA ASP A 54 0.46 -7.83 13.52
C ASP A 54 0.71 -8.99 12.56
N VAL A 55 1.72 -8.82 11.70
CA VAL A 55 2.10 -9.81 10.69
C VAL A 55 2.57 -11.13 11.32
N HIS A 56 3.23 -11.05 12.48
CA HIS A 56 3.69 -12.25 13.18
C HIS A 56 2.53 -13.06 13.73
N ALA A 57 1.48 -12.40 14.26
CA ALA A 57 0.27 -13.09 14.68
C ALA A 57 -0.49 -13.73 13.50
N ILE A 58 -0.45 -13.13 12.31
CA ILE A 58 -1.12 -13.64 11.11
C ILE A 58 -0.39 -14.87 10.52
N ILE A 59 0.94 -14.78 10.37
CA ILE A 59 1.73 -15.81 9.66
C ILE A 59 2.29 -16.86 10.64
N GLY A 60 2.39 -16.52 11.92
CA GLY A 60 2.88 -17.42 12.97
C GLY A 60 4.29 -17.94 12.68
N ARG A 61 4.45 -19.27 12.78
CA ARG A 61 5.77 -19.93 12.64
C ARG A 61 6.34 -19.80 11.23
N ASN A 62 5.50 -19.61 10.21
CA ASN A 62 5.92 -19.54 8.81
C ASN A 62 6.55 -18.19 8.44
N TYR A 63 6.63 -17.23 9.37
CA TYR A 63 7.13 -15.90 9.09
C TYR A 63 8.56 -15.89 8.54
N LYS A 64 9.40 -16.85 8.95
CA LYS A 64 10.78 -16.97 8.47
C LYS A 64 10.91 -17.70 7.14
N GLU A 65 9.86 -18.41 6.72
CA GLU A 65 9.88 -19.29 5.53
C GLU A 65 9.14 -18.67 4.34
N ILE A 66 8.29 -17.68 4.59
CA ILE A 66 7.52 -16.99 3.54
C ILE A 66 8.43 -16.08 2.70
N SER A 67 8.22 -16.08 1.38
CA SER A 67 8.90 -15.15 0.49
C SER A 67 8.43 -13.71 0.75
N LYS A 68 9.27 -12.72 0.43
CA LYS A 68 8.90 -11.30 0.55
C LYS A 68 7.68 -10.93 -0.29
N GLN A 69 7.52 -11.58 -1.45
CA GLN A 69 6.38 -11.39 -2.35
C GLN A 69 5.09 -11.91 -1.71
N ALA A 70 5.10 -13.14 -1.19
CA ALA A 70 3.94 -13.71 -0.51
C ALA A 70 3.60 -12.96 0.79
N LEU A 71 4.62 -12.47 1.51
CA LEU A 71 4.44 -11.59 2.65
C LEU A 71 3.73 -10.29 2.26
N SER A 72 4.13 -9.67 1.14
CA SER A 72 3.47 -8.48 0.60
C SER A 72 1.98 -8.72 0.29
N ASP A 73 1.64 -9.89 -0.26
CA ASP A 73 0.25 -10.27 -0.53
C ASP A 73 -0.58 -10.37 0.77
N VAL A 74 -0.02 -11.01 1.81
CA VAL A 74 -0.66 -11.11 3.13
C VAL A 74 -0.88 -9.72 3.73
N ILE A 75 0.13 -8.85 3.68
CA ILE A 75 0.05 -7.48 4.18
C ILE A 75 -1.06 -6.70 3.46
N ARG A 76 -1.08 -6.75 2.12
CA ARG A 76 -2.09 -6.06 1.29
C ARG A 76 -3.51 -6.44 1.70
N ILE A 77 -3.79 -7.75 1.77
CA ILE A 77 -5.14 -8.25 2.09
C ILE A 77 -5.58 -7.76 3.47
N ASN A 78 -4.70 -7.85 4.47
CA ASN A 78 -5.02 -7.47 5.84
C ASN A 78 -5.22 -5.95 5.99
N LEU A 79 -4.40 -5.13 5.34
CA LEU A 79 -4.55 -3.66 5.36
C LEU A 79 -5.86 -3.24 4.71
N LEU A 80 -6.14 -3.74 3.50
CA LEU A 80 -7.36 -3.38 2.79
C LEU A 80 -8.62 -3.89 3.51
N SER A 81 -8.58 -5.10 4.08
CA SER A 81 -9.69 -5.64 4.85
C SER A 81 -9.98 -4.83 6.12
N LYS A 82 -8.96 -4.27 6.77
CA LYS A 82 -9.10 -3.57 8.05
C LYS A 82 -9.35 -2.08 7.89
N PHE A 83 -8.72 -1.44 6.91
CA PHE A 83 -8.69 0.02 6.77
C PHE A 83 -9.27 0.51 5.44
N GLY A 84 -9.50 -0.38 4.47
CA GLY A 84 -9.82 0.01 3.10
C GLY A 84 -8.71 0.82 2.42
N GLY A 85 -9.11 1.65 1.46
CA GLY A 85 -8.21 2.46 0.65
C GLY A 85 -7.73 1.72 -0.60
N VAL A 86 -6.59 2.16 -1.12
CA VAL A 86 -5.98 1.65 -2.35
C VAL A 86 -4.59 1.12 -2.04
N TRP A 87 -4.28 -0.05 -2.57
CA TRP A 87 -2.93 -0.59 -2.60
C TRP A 87 -2.28 -0.32 -3.95
N THR A 88 -0.99 -0.01 -3.94
CA THR A 88 -0.18 0.00 -5.16
C THR A 88 1.21 -0.57 -4.88
N ASP A 89 1.75 -1.33 -5.83
CA ASP A 89 3.11 -1.84 -5.72
C ASP A 89 4.10 -0.67 -5.84
N ALA A 90 5.20 -0.74 -5.09
CA ALA A 90 6.20 0.34 -5.04
C ALA A 90 6.87 0.63 -6.40
N THR A 91 6.74 -0.29 -7.36
CA THR A 91 7.25 -0.16 -8.73
C THR A 91 6.17 0.23 -9.75
N CYS A 92 4.95 0.56 -9.32
CA CYS A 92 3.90 1.04 -10.21
C CYS A 92 3.94 2.57 -10.37
N PHE A 93 4.07 3.04 -11.61
CA PHE A 93 4.00 4.46 -11.92
C PHE A 93 2.54 4.94 -12.02
N CYS A 94 2.22 6.02 -11.32
CA CYS A 94 0.91 6.65 -11.34
C CYS A 94 0.80 7.60 -12.53
N CYS A 95 -0.02 7.25 -13.53
CA CYS A 95 -0.22 8.07 -14.73
C CYS A 95 -1.33 9.13 -14.58
N LYS A 96 -2.31 8.90 -13.68
CA LYS A 96 -3.47 9.78 -13.48
C LYS A 96 -3.93 9.77 -12.01
N PRO A 97 -4.45 10.88 -11.48
CA PRO A 97 -5.07 10.95 -10.15
C PRO A 97 -6.17 9.90 -9.94
N LEU A 98 -6.26 9.30 -8.76
CA LEU A 98 -7.33 8.36 -8.41
C LEU A 98 -8.71 9.02 -8.48
N ASP A 99 -8.81 10.28 -8.04
CA ASP A 99 -10.07 11.04 -8.04
C ASP A 99 -10.67 11.20 -9.46
N GLU A 100 -9.88 11.05 -10.52
CA GLU A 100 -10.37 11.14 -11.91
C GLU A 100 -11.07 9.88 -12.41
N TRP A 101 -10.69 8.69 -11.92
CA TRP A 101 -11.16 7.42 -12.51
C TRP A 101 -11.74 6.45 -11.50
N LEU A 102 -11.24 6.42 -10.27
CA LEU A 102 -11.56 5.37 -9.29
C LEU A 102 -13.06 5.29 -9.00
N GLY A 103 -13.73 6.44 -8.84
CA GLY A 103 -15.17 6.47 -8.56
C GLY A 103 -16.05 5.82 -9.64
N SER A 104 -15.59 5.77 -10.89
CA SER A 104 -16.37 5.21 -11.99
C SER A 104 -16.43 3.68 -12.03
N TYR A 105 -15.59 2.98 -11.26
CA TYR A 105 -15.48 1.51 -11.26
C TYR A 105 -16.04 0.83 -10.01
N ILE A 106 -16.61 1.62 -9.09
CA ILE A 106 -16.96 1.17 -7.72
C ILE A 106 -18.42 1.56 -7.39
N ALA A 107 -19.10 2.16 -8.37
CA ALA A 107 -20.52 2.50 -8.36
C ALA A 107 -21.38 1.29 -8.78
#